data_AF-A0A378PZA2-F1
#
_entry.id   AF-A0A378PZA2-F1
#
_cell.length_a   1.000
_cell.length_b   1.000
_cell.length_c   1.000
_cell.angle_alpha   90.00
_cell.angle_beta   90.00
_cell.angle_gamma   90.00
#
_symmetry.space_group_name_H-M   'P 1'
#
loop_
_entity.id
_entity.type
_entity.pdbx_description
1 polymer ?
#
loop_
_entity_poly.entity_id
_entity_poly.type
_entity_poly.pdbx_seq_one_letter_code
_entity_poly.pdbx_strand_id
1 'polypeptide(L)'
;MDLTQYEADELIAIAKYVMEQAVFERTKKVSVDLLAQNGKEELILDITPSTIKASTIKVNKATYQMRAKKCIPLVRLDLDGPPHKNPDDTIITCPHLHIYKEGYGTKWAYALPKEFDGCKNIIDFLDKFCQYCNIQGNPFADIQLSIYDETHH
;
A
#
# COMPACT_ATOMS: atom_id res chain seq x y z
N MET A 1 0.01 -18.22 -11.75
CA MET A 1 -0.65 -17.48 -12.84
C MET A 1 -0.30 -16.03 -12.64
N ASP A 2 0.34 -15.43 -13.63
CA ASP A 2 0.60 -14.00 -13.65
C ASP A 2 -0.64 -13.28 -14.21
N LEU A 3 -0.76 -11.99 -13.90
CA LEU A 3 -1.80 -11.12 -14.44
C LEU A 3 -1.28 -10.48 -15.72
N THR A 4 -2.16 -10.26 -16.69
CA THR A 4 -1.89 -9.29 -17.75
C THR A 4 -1.78 -7.89 -17.15
N GLN A 5 -1.08 -6.97 -17.84
CA GLN A 5 -0.99 -5.59 -17.38
C GLN A 5 -2.38 -4.96 -17.25
N TYR A 6 -3.27 -5.24 -18.20
CA TYR A 6 -4.65 -4.77 -18.18
C TYR A 6 -5.40 -5.24 -16.92
N GLU A 7 -5.33 -6.53 -16.57
CA GLU A 7 -5.96 -7.04 -15.35
C GLU A 7 -5.37 -6.39 -14.08
N ALA A 8 -4.05 -6.21 -14.03
CA ALA A 8 -3.40 -5.57 -12.89
C ALA A 8 -3.83 -4.11 -12.74
N ASP A 9 -3.87 -3.35 -13.83
CA ASP A 9 -4.27 -1.94 -13.83
C ASP A 9 -5.75 -1.80 -13.42
N GLU A 10 -6.64 -2.66 -13.92
CA GLU A 10 -8.05 -2.70 -13.51
C GLU A 10 -8.21 -2.99 -12.02
N LEU A 11 -7.46 -3.96 -11.47
CA LEU A 11 -7.50 -4.30 -10.04
C LEU A 11 -6.93 -3.21 -9.13
N ILE A 12 -5.95 -2.44 -9.63
CA ILE A 12 -5.40 -1.28 -8.92
C ILE A 12 -6.44 -0.16 -8.92
N ALA A 13 -7.03 0.14 -10.07
CA ALA A 13 -7.92 1.28 -10.28
C ALA A 13 -9.34 1.09 -9.71
N ILE A 14 -9.87 -0.14 -9.68
CA ILE A 14 -11.22 -0.39 -9.17
C ILE A 14 -11.32 -0.01 -7.69
N ALA A 15 -12.43 0.64 -7.32
CA ALA A 15 -12.72 0.90 -5.93
C ALA A 15 -12.86 -0.42 -5.16
N LYS A 16 -12.34 -0.46 -3.94
CA LYS A 16 -12.42 -1.65 -3.09
C LYS A 16 -12.70 -1.25 -1.64
N TYR A 17 -13.51 -2.02 -0.94
CA TYR A 17 -14.01 -1.69 0.38
C TYR A 17 -13.38 -2.59 1.43
N VAL A 18 -13.07 -2.01 2.59
CA VAL A 18 -12.64 -2.76 3.78
C VAL A 18 -13.78 -3.67 4.25
N MET A 19 -13.52 -4.97 4.32
CA MET A 19 -14.51 -5.96 4.76
C MET A 19 -14.63 -6.03 6.28
N GLU A 20 -13.49 -6.05 6.95
CA GLU A 20 -13.40 -6.05 8.41
C GLU A 20 -12.28 -5.10 8.84
N GLN A 21 -12.58 -4.22 9.79
CA GLN A 21 -11.58 -3.34 10.36
C GLN A 21 -10.60 -4.14 11.21
N ALA A 22 -9.31 -3.97 10.96
CA ALA A 22 -8.29 -4.58 11.79
C ALA A 22 -7.91 -3.66 12.97
N VAL A 23 -7.24 -4.24 13.96
CA VAL A 23 -6.54 -3.45 14.99
C VAL A 23 -5.14 -3.17 14.49
N PHE A 24 -4.78 -1.90 14.39
CA PHE A 24 -3.42 -1.52 14.02
C PHE A 24 -2.44 -1.80 15.17
N GLU A 25 -1.49 -2.70 14.94
CA GLU A 25 -0.40 -2.98 15.89
C GLU A 25 0.93 -2.45 15.34
N ARG A 26 1.54 -1.45 15.99
CA ARG A 26 2.85 -0.91 15.60
C ARG A 26 4.01 -1.91 15.62
N THR A 27 3.81 -3.07 16.24
CA THR A 27 4.86 -4.07 16.47
C THR A 27 4.71 -5.31 15.59
N LYS A 28 3.58 -5.47 14.90
CA LYS A 28 3.27 -6.67 14.13
C LYS A 28 2.71 -6.32 12.76
N LYS A 29 2.88 -7.26 11.84
CA LYS A 29 2.22 -7.20 10.54
C LYS A 29 0.71 -7.39 10.74
N VAL A 30 -0.07 -6.53 10.11
CA VAL A 30 -1.54 -6.62 10.03
C VAL A 30 -1.93 -6.87 8.58
N SER A 31 -2.98 -7.65 8.35
CA SER A 31 -3.57 -7.85 7.02
C SER A 31 -5.05 -7.51 7.09
N VAL A 32 -5.55 -6.77 6.11
CA VAL A 32 -6.95 -6.36 6.01
C VAL A 32 -7.52 -6.89 4.71
N ASP A 33 -8.63 -7.60 4.78
CA ASP A 33 -9.32 -8.12 3.61
C ASP A 33 -10.17 -7.01 2.96
N LEU A 34 -10.11 -6.96 1.64
CA LEU A 34 -10.75 -5.97 0.79
C LEU A 34 -11.61 -6.67 -0.26
N LEU A 35 -12.75 -6.08 -0.58
CA LEU A 35 -13.61 -6.55 -1.67
C LEU A 35 -13.75 -5.46 -2.73
N ALA A 36 -13.45 -5.79 -3.98
CA ALA A 36 -13.65 -4.88 -5.09
C ALA A 36 -15.14 -4.51 -5.24
N GLN A 37 -15.42 -3.31 -5.73
CA GLN A 37 -16.78 -2.77 -5.90
C GLN A 37 -17.68 -3.65 -6.77
N ASN A 38 -17.09 -4.40 -7.71
CA ASN A 38 -17.82 -5.36 -8.54
C ASN A 38 -18.27 -6.62 -7.78
N GLY A 39 -17.84 -6.81 -6.52
CA GLY A 39 -18.15 -7.95 -5.66
C GLY A 39 -17.48 -9.26 -6.05
N LYS A 40 -16.53 -9.24 -7.00
CA LYS A 40 -15.93 -10.47 -7.56
C LYS A 40 -14.51 -10.72 -7.07
N GLU A 41 -13.72 -9.65 -6.90
CA GLU A 41 -12.30 -9.75 -6.63
C GLU A 41 -12.02 -9.47 -5.15
N GLU A 42 -11.36 -10.43 -4.49
CA GLU A 42 -10.84 -10.29 -3.14
C GLU A 42 -9.38 -9.83 -3.19
N LEU A 43 -9.08 -8.75 -2.46
CA LEU A 43 -7.74 -8.20 -2.32
C LEU A 43 -7.36 -8.16 -0.84
N ILE A 44 -6.07 -8.04 -0.56
CA ILE A 44 -5.55 -7.95 0.80
C ILE A 44 -4.60 -6.76 0.88
N LEU A 45 -4.80 -5.92 1.90
CA LEU A 45 -3.87 -4.88 2.31
C LEU A 45 -3.01 -5.40 3.47
N ASP A 46 -1.73 -5.63 3.19
CA ASP A 46 -0.71 -5.97 4.18
C ASP A 46 -0.04 -4.69 4.69
N ILE A 47 0.09 -4.57 6.01
CA ILE A 47 0.64 -3.42 6.70
C ILE A 47 1.71 -3.90 7.66
N THR A 48 2.96 -3.56 7.35
CA THR A 48 4.13 -4.05 8.09
C THR A 48 4.88 -2.84 8.68
N PRO A 49 4.52 -2.39 9.88
CA PRO A 49 5.33 -1.42 10.60
C PRO A 49 6.66 -2.08 11.00
N SER A 50 7.78 -1.37 10.85
CA SER A 50 9.08 -1.93 11.24
C SER A 50 9.18 -2.02 12.75
N THR A 51 9.61 -3.18 13.23
CA THR A 51 9.76 -3.50 14.65
C THR A 51 10.73 -2.55 15.34
N ILE A 52 10.37 -2.16 16.56
CA ILE A 52 11.26 -1.50 17.53
C ILE A 52 12.46 -2.43 17.78
N LYS A 53 13.64 -2.08 17.26
CA LYS A 53 14.89 -2.60 17.83
C LYS A 53 15.26 -1.68 19.00
N ALA A 54 15.55 -2.27 20.15
CA ALA A 54 15.81 -1.61 21.44
C ALA A 54 16.96 -0.56 21.44
N SER A 55 17.60 -0.29 20.29
CA SER A 55 18.72 0.64 20.16
C SER A 55 18.57 1.68 19.05
N THR A 56 17.48 1.68 18.25
CA THR A 56 17.26 2.74 17.23
C THR A 56 15.77 2.87 16.92
N ILE A 57 15.18 4.02 17.26
CA ILE A 57 13.79 4.32 16.93
C ILE A 57 13.71 4.77 15.46
N LYS A 58 13.54 3.82 14.52
CA LYS A 58 13.15 4.15 13.13
C LYS A 58 11.63 4.36 13.07
N VAL A 59 11.17 5.47 13.65
CA VAL A 59 9.72 5.79 13.84
C VAL A 59 8.93 5.72 12.53
N ASN A 60 9.59 5.95 11.39
CA ASN A 60 8.95 6.12 10.08
C ASN A 60 9.15 4.94 9.11
N LYS A 61 9.79 3.84 9.55
CA LYS A 61 9.99 2.68 8.68
C LYS A 61 8.74 1.80 8.65
N ALA A 62 8.15 1.63 7.47
CA ALA A 62 7.01 0.75 7.25
C ALA A 62 6.96 0.29 5.80
N THR A 63 6.28 -0.84 5.57
CA THR A 63 5.93 -1.33 4.23
C THR A 63 4.43 -1.55 4.17
N TYR A 64 3.78 -1.01 3.14
CA TYR A 64 2.37 -1.28 2.81
C TYR A 64 2.30 -2.00 1.49
N GLN A 65 1.45 -3.01 1.38
CA GLN A 65 1.34 -3.79 0.15
C GLN A 65 -0.10 -4.19 -0.09
N MET A 66 -0.59 -3.94 -1.30
CA MET A 66 -1.85 -4.48 -1.79
C MET A 66 -1.57 -5.68 -2.69
N ARG A 67 -2.28 -6.78 -2.47
CA ARG A 67 -2.19 -8.00 -3.30
C ARG A 67 -3.56 -8.52 -3.71
N ALA A 68 -3.63 -9.12 -4.90
CA ALA A 68 -4.82 -9.79 -5.42
C ALA A 68 -4.61 -11.30 -5.54
N LYS A 69 -5.70 -12.05 -5.78
CA LYS A 69 -5.69 -13.52 -5.95
C LYS A 69 -4.89 -14.22 -4.83
N LYS A 70 -5.01 -13.71 -3.60
CA LYS A 70 -4.27 -14.11 -2.38
C LYS A 70 -2.76 -13.93 -2.38
N CYS A 71 -2.04 -13.90 -3.50
CA CYS A 71 -0.57 -13.89 -3.45
C CYS A 71 0.13 -12.97 -4.44
N ILE A 72 -0.60 -12.31 -5.35
CA ILE A 72 -0.01 -11.48 -6.41
C ILE A 72 0.12 -10.04 -5.92
N PRO A 73 1.33 -9.53 -5.61
CA PRO A 73 1.49 -8.15 -5.18
C PRO A 73 1.19 -7.21 -6.35
N LEU A 74 0.33 -6.22 -6.13
CA LEU A 74 -0.05 -5.22 -7.13
C LEU A 74 0.72 -3.91 -6.92
N VAL A 75 0.69 -3.39 -5.70
CA VAL A 75 1.38 -2.15 -5.33
C VAL A 75 2.02 -2.35 -3.96
N ARG A 76 3.25 -1.86 -3.79
CA ARG A 76 3.95 -1.86 -2.50
C ARG A 76 4.66 -0.53 -2.27
N LEU A 77 4.39 0.11 -1.14
CA LEU A 77 5.11 1.28 -0.66
C LEU A 77 6.13 0.88 0.40
N ASP A 78 7.39 1.25 0.19
CA ASP A 78 8.45 1.11 1.19
C ASP A 78 8.86 2.49 1.72
N LEU A 79 8.87 2.63 3.05
CA LEU A 79 9.34 3.80 3.78
C LEU A 79 10.61 3.45 4.57
N ASP A 80 11.68 4.23 4.43
CA ASP A 80 12.97 4.05 5.13
C ASP A 80 13.62 2.65 4.91
N GLY A 81 13.52 2.14 3.68
CA GLY A 81 14.21 0.97 3.13
C GLY A 81 15.48 1.32 2.33
N PRO A 82 16.25 0.31 1.88
CA PRO A 82 17.39 0.52 1.00
C PRO A 82 16.95 1.06 -0.38
N PRO A 83 17.82 1.74 -1.15
CA PRO A 83 17.55 2.05 -2.55
C PRO A 83 17.28 0.76 -3.35
N HIS A 84 16.34 0.84 -4.29
CA HIS A 84 16.00 -0.26 -5.17
C HIS A 84 16.68 -0.11 -6.53
N LYS A 85 17.21 -1.21 -7.07
CA LYS A 85 17.80 -1.25 -8.41
C LYS A 85 16.83 -1.93 -9.36
N ASN A 86 16.34 -1.19 -10.36
CA ASN A 86 15.43 -1.68 -11.37
C ASN A 86 16.13 -2.63 -12.36
N PRO A 87 15.36 -3.41 -13.13
CA PRO A 87 15.90 -4.30 -14.15
C PRO A 87 16.71 -3.60 -15.26
N ASP A 88 16.52 -2.31 -15.47
CA ASP A 88 17.27 -1.46 -16.40
C ASP A 88 18.48 -0.77 -15.75
N ASP A 89 18.87 -1.25 -14.57
CA ASP A 89 19.95 -0.72 -13.72
C ASP A 89 19.70 0.68 -13.11
N THR A 90 18.53 1.31 -13.34
CA THR A 90 18.18 2.57 -12.67
C THR A 90 18.02 2.36 -11.16
N ILE A 91 18.49 3.33 -10.36
CA ILE A 91 18.42 3.25 -8.89
C ILE A 91 17.39 4.24 -8.37
N ILE A 92 16.43 3.75 -7.60
CA ILE A 92 15.37 4.52 -6.97
C ILE A 92 15.60 4.55 -5.46
N THR A 93 15.82 5.74 -4.92
CA THR A 93 15.99 5.93 -3.47
C THR A 93 14.65 5.79 -2.74
N CYS A 94 14.69 5.40 -1.47
CA CYS A 94 13.52 5.33 -0.61
C CYS A 94 13.12 6.73 -0.09
N PRO A 95 11.83 7.06 0.10
CA PRO A 95 10.64 6.23 -0.16
C PRO A 95 10.43 5.94 -1.65
N HIS A 96 9.90 4.76 -1.98
CA HIS A 96 9.55 4.39 -3.36
C HIS A 96 8.35 3.43 -3.43
N LEU A 97 7.68 3.41 -4.58
CA LEU A 97 6.58 2.52 -4.89
C LEU A 97 7.04 1.42 -5.84
N HIS A 98 6.73 0.17 -5.52
CA HIS A 98 6.68 -0.90 -6.50
C HIS A 98 5.29 -1.01 -7.09
N ILE A 99 5.19 -1.10 -8.41
CA ILE A 99 3.93 -1.30 -9.12
C ILE A 99 4.10 -2.52 -10.00
N TYR A 100 3.09 -3.38 -10.04
CA TYR A 100 3.06 -4.57 -10.87
C TYR A 100 3.29 -4.21 -12.33
N LYS A 101 4.22 -4.93 -12.94
CA LYS A 101 4.48 -4.88 -14.38
C LYS A 101 4.44 -6.28 -14.94
N GLU A 102 3.65 -6.50 -15.99
CA GLU A 102 3.53 -7.81 -16.65
C GLU A 102 4.90 -8.38 -17.02
N GLY A 103 5.14 -9.65 -16.67
CA GLY A 103 6.43 -10.33 -16.86
C GLY A 103 7.51 -9.98 -15.82
N TYR A 104 7.30 -8.97 -14.98
CA TYR A 104 8.24 -8.53 -13.95
C TYR A 104 7.68 -8.57 -12.53
N GLY A 105 6.36 -8.65 -12.35
CA GLY A 105 5.72 -8.48 -11.05
C GLY A 105 6.07 -7.11 -10.46
N THR A 106 6.36 -7.06 -9.15
CA THR A 106 6.76 -5.82 -8.45
C THR A 106 8.28 -5.57 -8.45
N LYS A 107 9.02 -6.06 -9.46
CA LYS A 107 10.47 -5.82 -9.59
C LYS A 107 10.82 -4.39 -9.99
N TRP A 108 9.87 -3.64 -10.53
CA TRP A 108 10.05 -2.22 -10.85
C TRP A 108 9.65 -1.36 -9.67
N ALA A 109 10.47 -0.36 -9.37
CA ALA A 109 10.18 0.69 -8.42
C ALA A 109 10.19 2.06 -9.11
N TYR A 110 9.46 2.99 -8.51
CA TYR A 110 9.27 4.36 -8.96
C TYR A 110 9.38 5.31 -7.76
N ALA A 111 9.86 6.53 -8.00
CA ALA A 111 9.79 7.57 -6.98
C ALA A 111 8.35 7.79 -6.52
N LEU A 112 8.16 8.27 -5.29
CA LEU A 112 6.81 8.62 -4.83
C LEU A 112 6.20 9.70 -5.73
N PRO A 113 4.93 9.54 -6.14
CA PRO A 113 4.22 10.59 -6.81
C PRO A 113 3.97 11.75 -5.84
N LYS A 114 3.73 12.94 -6.41
CA LYS A 114 3.50 14.19 -5.65
C LYS A 114 2.31 14.13 -4.69
N GLU A 115 1.40 13.17 -4.88
CA GLU A 115 0.25 12.92 -4.01
C GLU A 115 0.65 12.56 -2.57
N PHE A 116 1.87 12.05 -2.38
CA PHE A 116 2.44 11.77 -1.07
C PHE A 116 3.20 12.96 -0.47
N ASP A 117 3.27 14.10 -1.17
CA ASP A 117 3.91 15.30 -0.64
C ASP A 117 3.20 15.75 0.64
N GLY A 118 3.98 16.08 1.67
CA GLY A 118 3.47 16.50 2.97
C GLY A 118 3.16 15.37 3.95
N CYS A 119 3.28 14.09 3.56
CA CYS A 119 3.24 12.97 4.50
C CYS A 119 4.42 13.05 5.49
N LYS A 120 4.14 13.02 6.80
CA LYS A 120 5.16 13.19 7.86
C LYS A 120 5.40 11.92 8.65
N ASN A 121 4.40 11.05 8.74
CA ASN A 121 4.44 9.86 9.56
C ASN A 121 3.77 8.68 8.86
N ILE A 122 3.95 7.49 9.42
CA ILE A 122 3.45 6.23 8.85
C ILE A 122 1.94 6.24 8.56
N ILE A 123 1.14 6.92 9.40
CA ILE A 123 -0.31 7.01 9.23
C ILE A 123 -0.67 7.87 8.02
N ASP A 124 -0.02 9.03 7.83
CA ASP A 124 -0.22 9.88 6.64
C ASP A 124 0.09 9.10 5.34
N PHE A 125 1.21 8.38 5.32
CA PHE A 125 1.60 7.56 4.17
C PHE A 125 0.62 6.40 3.93
N LEU A 126 0.06 5.83 4.98
CA LEU A 126 -0.93 4.75 4.88
C LEU A 126 -2.25 5.27 4.33
N ASP A 127 -2.71 6.43 4.78
CA ASP A 127 -3.89 7.10 4.24
C ASP A 127 -3.73 7.40 2.74
N LYS A 128 -2.59 8.00 2.36
CA LYS A 128 -2.27 8.25 0.94
C LYS A 128 -2.10 6.97 0.14
N PHE A 129 -1.55 5.91 0.71
CA PHE A 129 -1.45 4.62 0.04
C PHE A 129 -2.83 3.99 -0.21
N CYS A 130 -3.75 4.10 0.75
CA CYS A 130 -5.13 3.65 0.58
C CYS A 130 -5.83 4.44 -0.55
N GLN A 131 -5.68 5.77 -0.58
CA GLN A 131 -6.22 6.62 -1.65
C GLN A 131 -5.62 6.25 -3.02
N TYR A 132 -4.30 6.10 -3.10
CA TYR A 132 -3.61 5.69 -4.33
C TYR A 132 -4.09 4.34 -4.85
N CYS A 133 -4.42 3.42 -3.95
CA CYS A 133 -4.97 2.11 -4.28
C CYS A 133 -6.50 2.09 -4.42
N ASN A 134 -7.19 3.23 -4.39
CA ASN A 134 -8.65 3.33 -4.42
C ASN A 134 -9.36 2.44 -3.35
N ILE A 135 -8.79 2.40 -2.14
CA ILE A 135 -9.34 1.71 -0.98
C ILE A 135 -10.29 2.66 -0.25
N GLN A 136 -11.53 2.23 -0.12
CA GLN A 136 -12.63 2.97 0.48
C GLN A 136 -12.90 2.50 1.91
N GLY A 137 -13.11 3.46 2.80
CA GLY A 137 -13.32 3.22 4.22
C GLY A 137 -12.03 3.11 5.03
N ASN A 138 -12.17 3.19 6.35
CA ASN A 138 -11.04 3.12 7.26
C ASN A 138 -10.65 1.65 7.52
N PRO A 139 -9.43 1.20 7.21
CA PRO A 139 -8.97 -0.15 7.52
C PRO A 139 -8.87 -0.47 9.01
N PHE A 140 -9.00 0.51 9.91
CA PHE A 140 -8.86 0.31 11.35
C PHE A 140 -9.99 0.92 12.18
N ALA A 141 -10.32 0.26 13.29
CA ALA A 141 -11.36 0.70 14.22
C ALA A 141 -10.92 1.87 15.13
N ASP A 142 -9.64 1.90 15.53
CA ASP A 142 -9.13 2.83 16.56
C ASP A 142 -8.19 3.92 16.02
N ILE A 143 -7.85 3.88 14.73
CA ILE A 143 -7.09 4.96 14.11
C ILE A 143 -8.09 5.83 13.39
N GLN A 144 -8.36 7.01 13.93
CA GLN A 144 -9.09 8.04 13.20
C GLN A 144 -8.19 8.54 12.06
N LEU A 145 -8.15 7.79 10.94
CA LEU A 145 -7.67 8.32 9.67
C LEU A 145 -8.59 9.48 9.35
N SER A 146 -8.04 10.68 9.27
CA SER A 146 -8.81 11.91 9.03
C SER A 146 -9.73 11.67 7.83
N ILE A 147 -11.02 11.63 8.12
CA ILE A 147 -12.09 11.39 7.17
C ILE A 147 -11.90 12.40 6.03
N TYR A 148 -11.66 11.90 4.82
CA TYR A 148 -11.97 12.65 3.61
C TYR A 148 -13.50 12.73 3.52
N ASP A 149 -14.06 13.69 4.27
CA ASP A 149 -15.42 14.16 4.07
C ASP A 149 -15.31 15.35 3.11
N GLU A 150 -15.28 15.04 1.81
CA GLU A 150 -15.74 16.00 0.81
C GLU A 150 -17.20 15.66 0.53
N THR A 151 -18.08 16.18 1.40
CA THR A 151 -19.50 16.33 1.10
C THR A 151 -19.68 16.92 -0.29
N HIS A 152 -20.23 16.11 -1.20
CA HIS A 152 -21.03 16.61 -2.30
C HIS A 152 -22.33 17.19 -1.71
N HIS A 153 -22.40 18.51 -1.55
CA HIS A 153 -23.60 19.29 -1.84
C HIS A 153 -23.30 20.79 -1.96
#